data_AF-A0A931KUC3-F1
#
_entry.id   AF-A0A931KUC3-F1
#
_cell.length_a   1.000
_cell.length_b   1.000
_cell.length_c   1.000
_cell.angle_alpha   90.00
_cell.angle_beta   90.00
_cell.angle_gamma   90.00
#
_symmetry.space_group_name_H-M   'P 1'
#
loop_
_entity.id
_entity.type
_entity.pdbx_description
1 polymer ?
#
loop_
_entity_poly.entity_id
_entity_poly.type
_entity_poly.pdbx_seq_one_letter_code
_entity_poly.pdbx_strand_id
1 'polypeptide(L)'
;MRTSLARAIGVVASTTALLAVSLTAAVAAQGPPPGAGQGRGGGHGGGETTLTNNLSVPTVMVGGGFTNVNCPAGTPAALVTPSGDPRTGYPIDPLAFYYVQGLNTWTAQCYTATTASATAAWGDNLTGDAALKTNSPIRVELGLFNSDASAAAMDGYTVVKLDPNALDRESAYGTLATAGTTGYSATPTTFAAAAQRVYDGGATFSIKNDATGAYVVPVGTAATAEINATGAVVYGYNLRVTTVGDYTITFTIPTVSITGTDAGSFATHSVSLTITVAGSRGGGGGGGRK
;
A
#
# COMPACT_ATOMS: atom_id res chain seq x y z
N MET A 1 -14.23 57.16 -37.33
CA MET A 1 -14.99 57.63 -36.17
C MET A 1 -14.92 56.53 -35.12
N ARG A 2 -13.90 56.44 -34.25
CA ARG A 2 -13.69 57.15 -32.96
C ARG A 2 -14.93 57.23 -32.08
N THR A 3 -14.97 56.38 -31.04
CA THR A 3 -15.44 56.57 -29.63
C THR A 3 -15.55 55.17 -29.01
N SER A 4 -15.18 54.82 -27.78
CA SER A 4 -14.45 55.48 -26.69
C SER A 4 -14.18 54.41 -25.63
N LEU A 5 -13.00 54.48 -25.03
CA LEU A 5 -12.52 53.73 -23.87
C LEU A 5 -13.35 54.06 -22.60
N ALA A 6 -13.57 53.08 -21.71
CA ALA A 6 -13.75 53.33 -20.28
C ALA A 6 -13.22 52.15 -19.45
N ARG A 7 -12.09 52.39 -18.78
CA ARG A 7 -11.55 51.59 -17.67
C ARG A 7 -12.40 51.87 -16.42
N ALA A 8 -12.66 50.83 -15.62
CA ALA A 8 -13.00 50.99 -14.20
C ALA A 8 -11.96 50.21 -13.37
N ILE A 9 -11.22 50.97 -12.58
CA ILE A 9 -10.27 50.54 -11.55
C ILE A 9 -11.08 50.39 -10.26
N GLY A 10 -10.96 49.26 -9.57
CA GLY A 10 -11.53 49.04 -8.24
C GLY A 10 -10.47 48.47 -7.30
N VAL A 11 -9.79 49.36 -6.59
CA VAL A 11 -8.91 49.07 -5.46
C VAL A 11 -9.80 48.99 -4.21
N VAL A 12 -9.70 47.92 -3.43
CA VAL A 12 -10.16 47.91 -2.04
C VAL A 12 -8.98 47.49 -1.16
N ALA A 13 -8.63 48.40 -0.26
CA ALA A 13 -7.57 48.25 0.71
C ALA A 13 -8.13 47.78 2.06
N SER A 14 -7.34 46.90 2.70
CA SER A 14 -7.00 46.86 4.13
C SER A 14 -8.09 46.71 5.19
N THR A 15 -7.96 45.66 6.00
CA THR A 15 -7.88 45.81 7.46
C THR A 15 -7.14 44.62 8.10
N THR A 16 -5.98 44.94 8.67
CA THR A 16 -5.20 44.12 9.59
C THR A 16 -5.79 44.28 11.00
N ALA A 17 -6.00 43.20 11.73
CA ALA A 17 -6.24 43.24 13.17
C ALA A 17 -5.26 42.29 13.87
N LEU A 18 -4.39 42.89 14.70
CA LEU A 18 -3.51 42.25 15.68
C LEU A 18 -4.28 41.99 16.99
N LEU A 19 -3.64 41.18 17.86
CA LEU A 19 -3.89 40.87 19.29
C LEU A 19 -4.74 39.61 19.54
N ALA A 20 -4.38 38.68 20.45
CA ALA A 20 -3.38 38.67 21.52
C ALA A 20 -2.87 37.24 21.80
N VAL A 21 -1.65 37.18 22.34
CA VAL A 21 -0.98 35.99 22.88
C VAL A 21 -1.60 35.62 24.23
N SER A 22 -1.86 34.33 24.44
CA SER A 22 -1.89 33.72 25.78
C SER A 22 -1.06 32.44 25.79
N LEU A 23 0.00 32.46 26.61
CA LEU A 23 0.83 31.31 26.94
C LEU A 23 0.07 30.36 27.88
N THR A 24 0.27 29.06 27.69
CA THR A 24 0.34 27.91 28.65
C THR A 24 -0.19 26.67 27.92
N ALA A 25 0.40 25.48 27.92
CA ALA A 25 1.55 24.92 28.61
C ALA A 25 2.31 24.01 27.63
N ALA A 26 3.64 23.97 27.75
CA ALA A 26 4.46 22.97 27.09
C ALA A 26 4.15 21.59 27.69
N VAL A 27 3.32 20.82 27.00
CA VAL A 27 3.36 19.37 27.17
C VAL A 27 4.61 18.93 26.42
N ALA A 28 5.65 18.60 27.17
CA ALA A 28 6.79 17.89 26.63
C ALA A 28 6.25 16.58 26.06
N ALA A 29 6.02 16.55 24.74
CA ALA A 29 5.78 15.33 24.00
C ALA A 29 7.03 14.48 24.20
N GLN A 30 6.90 13.40 24.97
CA GLN A 30 7.88 12.34 24.95
C GLN A 30 8.03 11.96 23.48
N GLY A 31 9.25 12.08 22.95
CA GLY A 31 9.56 11.53 21.63
C GLY A 31 9.15 10.06 21.56
N PRO A 32 9.02 9.49 20.35
CA PRO A 32 8.76 8.06 20.20
C PRO A 32 9.71 7.28 21.13
N PRO A 33 9.22 6.28 21.88
CA PRO A 33 10.03 5.57 22.86
C PRO A 33 11.35 5.15 22.19
N PRO A 34 12.51 5.38 22.84
CA PRO A 34 13.78 4.93 22.29
C PRO A 34 13.67 3.44 22.02
N GLY A 35 13.88 3.03 20.76
CA GLY A 35 14.15 1.65 20.45
C GLY A 35 15.32 1.20 21.33
N ALA A 36 15.05 0.31 22.29
CA ALA A 36 16.05 -0.27 23.16
C ALA A 36 16.93 -1.22 22.33
N GLY A 37 17.84 -0.65 21.55
CA GLY A 37 18.89 -1.34 20.81
C GLY A 37 20.21 -1.30 21.57
N GLN A 38 20.34 -2.09 22.64
CA GLN A 38 21.63 -2.52 23.15
C GLN A 38 21.52 -3.98 23.60
N GLY A 39 22.06 -4.91 22.82
CA GLY A 39 22.20 -6.31 23.24
C GLY A 39 22.22 -7.34 22.12
N ARG A 40 23.42 -7.61 21.62
CA ARG A 40 23.94 -8.89 21.08
C ARG A 40 22.93 -10.05 20.88
N GLY A 41 22.76 -10.46 19.62
CA GLY A 41 22.63 -11.87 19.22
C GLY A 41 21.24 -12.49 19.32
N GLY A 42 20.78 -13.08 18.22
CA GLY A 42 19.59 -13.94 18.16
C GLY A 42 18.50 -13.32 17.32
N GLY A 43 18.43 -13.72 16.05
CA GLY A 43 17.44 -13.21 15.11
C GLY A 43 16.03 -13.61 15.51
N HIS A 44 15.18 -12.64 15.82
CA HIS A 44 13.73 -12.72 15.71
C HIS A 44 13.31 -11.49 14.89
N GLY A 45 12.82 -11.72 13.68
CA GLY A 45 12.20 -10.69 12.87
C GLY A 45 10.91 -10.25 13.56
N GLY A 46 10.93 -9.07 14.17
CA GLY A 46 9.71 -8.38 14.60
C GLY A 46 8.98 -7.87 13.36
N GLY A 47 8.26 -8.78 12.69
CA GLY A 47 7.21 -8.41 11.75
C GLY A 47 6.10 -7.66 12.50
N GLU A 48 5.29 -6.91 11.75
CA GLU A 48 4.06 -6.27 12.21
C GLU A 48 3.32 -7.16 13.23
N THR A 49 3.43 -6.82 14.53
CA THR A 49 2.71 -7.55 15.56
C THR A 49 1.39 -6.84 15.86
N THR A 50 0.30 -7.49 15.44
CA THR A 50 -1.08 -7.46 15.99
C THR A 50 -2.08 -6.39 15.56
N LEU A 51 -1.72 -5.35 14.80
CA LEU A 51 -2.67 -4.29 14.43
C LEU A 51 -2.96 -4.30 12.93
N THR A 52 -4.24 -4.34 12.58
CA THR A 52 -4.72 -4.40 11.18
C THR A 52 -4.51 -3.05 10.49
N ASN A 53 -3.86 -3.04 9.33
CA ASN A 53 -3.73 -1.85 8.49
C ASN A 53 -5.10 -1.37 7.98
N ASN A 54 -5.26 -0.06 7.91
CA ASN A 54 -6.43 0.62 7.39
C ASN A 54 -6.43 0.63 5.86
N LEU A 55 -7.61 0.42 5.28
CA LEU A 55 -7.81 0.65 3.86
C LEU A 55 -7.63 2.15 3.57
N SER A 56 -6.64 2.50 2.77
CA SER A 56 -6.31 3.90 2.43
C SER A 56 -6.47 4.17 0.94
N VAL A 57 -6.36 3.14 0.10
CA VAL A 57 -6.63 3.23 -1.34
C VAL A 57 -8.04 2.73 -1.63
N PRO A 58 -8.87 3.49 -2.36
CA PRO A 58 -10.23 3.06 -2.68
C PRO A 58 -10.25 1.75 -3.44
N THR A 59 -11.23 0.88 -3.13
CA THR A 59 -11.23 -0.48 -3.66
C THR A 59 -12.62 -0.94 -4.12
N VAL A 60 -12.68 -1.55 -5.30
CA VAL A 60 -13.84 -2.31 -5.79
C VAL A 60 -13.69 -3.76 -5.37
N MET A 61 -14.63 -4.27 -4.58
CA MET A 61 -14.64 -5.64 -4.08
C MET A 61 -15.56 -6.51 -4.95
N VAL A 62 -15.05 -7.58 -5.53
CA VAL A 62 -15.81 -8.57 -6.31
C VAL A 62 -15.55 -9.97 -5.77
N GLY A 63 -16.42 -10.93 -6.10
CA GLY A 63 -16.24 -12.32 -5.68
C GLY A 63 -16.32 -12.58 -4.17
N GLY A 64 -16.72 -11.59 -3.36
CA GLY A 64 -16.85 -11.72 -1.90
C GLY A 64 -16.56 -10.42 -1.14
N GLY A 65 -16.49 -10.52 0.18
CA GLY A 65 -16.05 -9.45 1.07
C GLY A 65 -14.57 -9.55 1.43
N PHE A 66 -14.01 -8.47 1.95
CA PHE A 66 -12.67 -8.42 2.52
C PHE A 66 -12.79 -8.34 4.04
N THR A 67 -12.07 -9.19 4.77
CA THR A 67 -12.20 -9.29 6.23
C THR A 67 -11.95 -7.93 6.90
N ASN A 68 -12.83 -7.55 7.84
CA ASN A 68 -12.79 -6.28 8.57
C ASN A 68 -12.93 -5.00 7.73
N VAL A 69 -13.30 -5.11 6.45
CA VAL A 69 -13.66 -3.97 5.60
C VAL A 69 -15.09 -4.16 5.12
N ASN A 70 -15.98 -3.25 5.53
CA ASN A 70 -17.39 -3.29 5.12
C ASN A 70 -17.62 -2.37 3.92
N CYS A 71 -17.96 -2.95 2.78
CA CYS A 71 -18.21 -2.22 1.54
C CYS A 71 -19.67 -2.44 1.08
N PRO A 72 -20.49 -1.38 0.94
CA PRO A 72 -21.87 -1.49 0.48
C PRO A 72 -21.93 -1.92 -0.99
N ALA A 73 -23.08 -2.43 -1.42
CA ALA A 73 -23.27 -2.87 -2.81
C ALA A 73 -23.48 -1.70 -3.78
N GLY A 74 -22.81 -1.76 -4.93
CA GLY A 74 -23.06 -0.93 -6.11
C GLY A 74 -22.59 0.52 -6.05
N THR A 75 -22.53 1.13 -4.86
CA THR A 75 -22.14 2.54 -4.68
C THR A 75 -21.06 2.67 -3.61
N PRO A 76 -20.01 3.50 -3.83
CA PRO A 76 -19.00 3.78 -2.80
C PRO A 76 -19.60 4.16 -1.44
N ALA A 77 -19.11 3.54 -0.36
CA ALA A 77 -19.37 3.99 1.00
C ALA A 77 -18.96 5.45 1.20
N ALA A 78 -19.52 6.09 2.22
CA ALA A 78 -18.93 7.30 2.77
C ALA A 78 -17.50 7.02 3.27
N LEU A 79 -16.59 7.95 3.00
CA LEU A 79 -15.24 7.91 3.54
C LEU A 79 -15.28 7.96 5.07
N VAL A 80 -14.51 7.11 5.74
CA VAL A 80 -14.33 7.19 7.19
C VAL A 80 -13.11 8.03 7.49
N THR A 81 -13.30 9.15 8.19
CA THR A 81 -12.23 10.07 8.59
C THR A 81 -11.32 9.46 9.64
N PRO A 82 -10.00 9.73 9.61
CA PRO A 82 -9.09 9.28 10.65
C PRO A 82 -9.52 9.71 12.05
N SER A 83 -9.42 8.78 12.99
CA SER A 83 -9.70 9.01 14.40
C SER A 83 -8.56 8.54 15.31
N GLY A 84 -8.61 9.00 16.57
CA GLY A 84 -7.53 8.88 17.54
C GLY A 84 -6.54 10.04 17.47
N ASP A 85 -5.58 10.06 18.38
CA ASP A 85 -4.56 11.11 18.42
C ASP A 85 -3.46 10.82 17.39
N PRO A 86 -3.12 11.76 16.49
CA PRO A 86 -2.00 11.59 15.59
C PRO A 86 -0.66 11.69 16.35
N ARG A 87 0.38 11.13 15.75
CA ARG A 87 1.73 11.06 16.32
C ARG A 87 2.69 11.98 15.56
N THR A 88 3.71 12.47 16.25
CA THR A 88 4.77 13.32 15.70
C THR A 88 6.15 12.75 16.07
N GLY A 89 7.23 13.39 15.61
CA GLY A 89 8.61 12.96 15.86
C GLY A 89 9.14 11.91 14.88
N TYR A 90 8.51 11.76 13.71
CA TYR A 90 8.98 10.82 12.68
C TYR A 90 10.11 11.42 11.83
N PRO A 91 11.05 10.59 11.32
CA PRO A 91 12.17 11.09 10.50
C PRO A 91 11.79 11.83 9.22
N ILE A 92 10.66 11.51 8.58
CA ILE A 92 10.21 12.22 7.37
C ILE A 92 9.96 13.72 7.61
N ASP A 93 9.36 14.06 8.75
CA ASP A 93 9.16 15.42 9.25
C ASP A 93 8.88 15.33 10.76
N PRO A 94 9.86 15.70 11.61
CA PRO A 94 9.73 15.57 13.06
C PRO A 94 8.70 16.51 13.70
N LEU A 95 8.23 17.53 12.99
CA LEU A 95 7.28 18.53 13.48
C LEU A 95 5.85 18.30 12.98
N ALA A 96 5.69 17.53 11.90
CA ALA A 96 4.38 17.16 11.39
C ALA A 96 3.70 16.10 12.28
N PHE A 97 2.38 16.07 12.22
CA PHE A 97 1.55 15.06 12.86
C PHE A 97 1.01 14.10 11.81
N TYR A 98 0.93 12.82 12.13
CA TYR A 98 0.46 11.77 11.24
C TYR A 98 -0.55 10.87 11.93
N TYR A 99 -1.62 10.49 11.22
CA TYR A 99 -2.41 9.31 11.57
C TYR A 99 -1.69 8.08 11.05
N VAL A 100 -1.35 7.15 11.94
CA VAL A 100 -0.41 6.06 11.66
C VAL A 100 -1.16 4.75 11.47
N GLN A 101 -0.73 3.99 10.47
CA GLN A 101 -1.28 2.68 10.14
C GLN A 101 -1.24 1.74 11.35
N GLY A 102 -2.30 0.95 11.55
CA GLY A 102 -2.48 0.06 12.70
C GLY A 102 -2.75 0.77 14.03
N LEU A 103 -2.32 2.03 14.23
CA LEU A 103 -2.51 2.77 15.48
C LEU A 103 -3.77 3.64 15.48
N ASN A 104 -4.00 4.37 14.39
CA ASN A 104 -5.19 5.17 14.17
C ASN A 104 -6.14 4.41 13.24
N THR A 105 -7.41 4.81 13.17
CA THR A 105 -8.43 4.10 12.38
C THR A 105 -9.02 5.00 11.31
N TRP A 106 -9.14 4.50 10.08
CA TRP A 106 -9.83 5.12 8.96
C TRP A 106 -10.15 4.09 7.88
N THR A 107 -10.97 4.47 6.91
CA THR A 107 -11.31 3.60 5.77
C THR A 107 -11.56 4.47 4.54
N ALA A 108 -10.81 4.22 3.47
CA ALA A 108 -11.07 4.75 2.14
C ALA A 108 -12.43 4.28 1.61
N GLN A 109 -12.97 4.97 0.61
CA GLN A 109 -14.21 4.53 0.00
C GLN A 109 -14.04 3.14 -0.65
N CYS A 110 -15.05 2.31 -0.52
CA CYS A 110 -15.11 1.01 -1.20
C CYS A 110 -16.56 0.65 -1.50
N TYR A 111 -16.75 -0.28 -2.43
CA TYR A 111 -18.06 -0.89 -2.70
C TYR A 111 -17.89 -2.30 -3.24
N THR A 112 -18.96 -3.09 -3.18
CA THR A 112 -19.03 -4.41 -3.81
C THR A 112 -19.68 -4.33 -5.19
N ALA A 113 -19.16 -5.10 -6.14
CA ALA A 113 -19.71 -5.26 -7.49
C ALA A 113 -19.76 -6.75 -7.86
N THR A 114 -20.49 -7.07 -8.94
CA THR A 114 -20.55 -8.45 -9.45
C THR A 114 -19.31 -8.81 -10.26
N THR A 115 -18.82 -7.86 -11.05
CA THR A 115 -17.61 -8.00 -11.87
C THR A 115 -16.83 -6.69 -11.87
N ALA A 116 -15.55 -6.77 -12.24
CA ALA A 116 -14.69 -5.61 -12.45
C ALA A 116 -13.73 -5.86 -13.61
N SER A 117 -13.02 -4.82 -14.05
CA SER A 117 -11.87 -4.94 -14.96
C SER A 117 -10.62 -4.41 -14.27
N ALA A 118 -9.48 -5.06 -14.46
CA ALA A 118 -8.24 -4.63 -13.85
C ALA A 118 -7.00 -4.81 -14.74
N THR A 119 -6.00 -3.99 -14.49
CA THR A 119 -4.61 -4.29 -14.84
C THR A 119 -3.91 -4.92 -13.64
N ALA A 120 -3.07 -5.91 -13.89
CA ALA A 120 -2.31 -6.63 -12.88
C ALA A 120 -0.90 -6.06 -12.75
N ALA A 121 -0.45 -5.80 -11.53
CA ALA A 121 0.90 -5.33 -11.24
C ALA A 121 1.61 -6.25 -10.25
N TRP A 122 2.81 -6.66 -10.58
CA TRP A 122 3.63 -7.51 -9.71
C TRP A 122 4.42 -6.68 -8.71
N GLY A 123 4.73 -7.26 -7.55
CA GLY A 123 5.65 -6.64 -6.61
C GLY A 123 7.03 -6.43 -7.25
N ASP A 124 7.63 -5.25 -7.06
CA ASP A 124 8.91 -4.84 -7.66
C ASP A 124 10.05 -5.83 -7.37
N ASN A 125 9.97 -6.57 -6.26
CA ASN A 125 10.96 -7.57 -5.90
C ASN A 125 10.95 -8.80 -6.84
N LEU A 126 9.93 -8.97 -7.68
CA LEU A 126 9.82 -10.05 -8.66
C LEU A 126 10.22 -9.62 -10.08
N THR A 127 10.09 -8.33 -10.39
CA THR A 127 10.27 -7.78 -11.75
C THR A 127 11.50 -6.87 -11.88
N GLY A 128 12.08 -6.43 -10.75
CA GLY A 128 13.31 -5.64 -10.71
C GLY A 128 14.59 -6.47 -10.69
N ASP A 129 15.70 -5.82 -10.32
CA ASP A 129 17.05 -6.41 -10.31
C ASP A 129 17.34 -7.29 -9.08
N ALA A 130 16.32 -7.62 -8.30
CA ALA A 130 16.47 -8.40 -7.07
C ALA A 130 16.89 -9.84 -7.40
N ALA A 131 18.07 -10.25 -6.92
CA ALA A 131 18.54 -11.62 -7.06
C ALA A 131 17.73 -12.56 -6.14
N LEU A 132 16.74 -13.24 -6.71
CA LEU A 132 15.97 -14.27 -6.02
C LEU A 132 16.84 -15.51 -5.77
N LYS A 133 16.84 -16.01 -4.54
CA LYS A 133 17.76 -17.08 -4.10
C LYS A 133 17.02 -18.22 -3.44
N THR A 134 17.51 -19.44 -3.68
CA THR A 134 17.07 -20.62 -2.93
C THR A 134 17.30 -20.43 -1.43
N ASN A 135 16.40 -20.97 -0.62
CA ASN A 135 16.41 -20.86 0.85
C ASN A 135 16.34 -19.43 1.40
N SER A 136 16.04 -18.42 0.57
CA SER A 136 15.68 -17.08 1.03
C SER A 136 14.17 -16.89 0.91
N PRO A 137 13.52 -16.13 1.81
CA PRO A 137 12.15 -15.72 1.59
C PRO A 137 12.03 -14.92 0.28
N ILE A 138 11.07 -15.28 -0.56
CA ILE A 138 10.68 -14.54 -1.76
C ILE A 138 9.23 -14.11 -1.54
N ARG A 139 8.98 -12.81 -1.51
CA ARG A 139 7.63 -12.27 -1.36
C ARG A 139 6.97 -12.25 -2.73
N VAL A 140 5.94 -13.07 -2.93
CA VAL A 140 5.11 -13.01 -4.13
C VAL A 140 3.97 -12.04 -3.84
N GLU A 141 3.88 -10.97 -4.63
CA GLU A 141 2.85 -9.95 -4.48
C GLU A 141 2.20 -9.61 -5.82
N LEU A 142 0.88 -9.46 -5.82
CA LEU A 142 0.08 -9.02 -6.95
C LEU A 142 -0.93 -7.96 -6.50
N GLY A 143 -0.89 -6.79 -7.13
CA GLY A 143 -1.92 -5.77 -7.01
C GLY A 143 -2.80 -5.74 -8.26
N LEU A 144 -4.11 -5.54 -8.08
CA LEU A 144 -5.02 -5.28 -9.19
C LEU A 144 -5.46 -3.82 -9.16
N PHE A 145 -5.32 -3.13 -10.29
CA PHE A 145 -5.69 -1.73 -10.46
C PHE A 145 -6.89 -1.63 -11.38
N ASN A 146 -7.91 -0.87 -10.99
CA ASN A 146 -9.13 -0.73 -11.77
C ASN A 146 -8.83 -0.18 -13.17
N SER A 147 -9.26 -0.90 -14.21
CA SER A 147 -9.07 -0.49 -15.60
C SER A 147 -10.32 0.08 -16.26
N ASP A 148 -11.43 0.18 -15.54
CA ASP A 148 -12.63 0.84 -16.03
C ASP A 148 -12.46 2.36 -15.96
N ALA A 149 -12.03 2.96 -17.07
CA ALA A 149 -11.84 4.40 -17.19
C ALA A 149 -13.13 5.22 -16.98
N SER A 150 -14.31 4.58 -17.01
CA SER A 150 -15.59 5.24 -16.74
C SER A 150 -15.99 5.24 -15.26
N ALA A 151 -15.27 4.49 -14.41
CA ALA A 151 -15.55 4.44 -12.99
C ALA A 151 -15.42 5.83 -12.35
N ALA A 152 -16.37 6.15 -11.46
CA ALA A 152 -16.33 7.40 -10.71
C ALA A 152 -15.05 7.46 -9.87
N ALA A 153 -14.51 8.67 -9.71
CA ALA A 153 -13.43 8.89 -8.77
C ALA A 153 -13.90 8.60 -7.33
N MET A 154 -12.99 8.12 -6.50
CA MET A 154 -13.28 7.73 -5.13
C MET A 154 -12.26 8.35 -4.18
N ASP A 155 -12.67 8.67 -2.97
CA ASP A 155 -11.81 9.29 -1.98
C ASP A 155 -11.13 8.25 -1.07
N GLY A 156 -9.88 8.52 -0.73
CA GLY A 156 -9.07 7.75 0.20
C GLY A 156 -8.05 8.65 0.90
N TYR A 157 -6.95 8.07 1.33
CA TYR A 157 -5.86 8.79 2.00
C TYR A 157 -4.52 8.39 1.40
N THR A 158 -3.71 9.37 1.03
CA THR A 158 -2.31 9.12 0.72
C THR A 158 -1.58 8.74 2.01
N VAL A 159 -0.93 7.59 1.97
CA VAL A 159 -0.09 7.07 3.06
C VAL A 159 1.36 7.12 2.62
N VAL A 160 2.20 7.70 3.46
CA VAL A 160 3.64 7.86 3.22
C VAL A 160 4.45 7.08 4.25
N LYS A 161 5.66 6.68 3.85
CA LYS A 161 6.63 6.04 4.71
C LYS A 161 7.21 7.07 5.69
N LEU A 162 7.05 6.85 6.99
CA LEU A 162 7.39 7.84 8.01
C LEU A 162 8.88 7.81 8.42
N ASP A 163 9.55 6.69 8.20
CA ASP A 163 11.01 6.59 8.27
C ASP A 163 11.57 6.21 6.88
N PRO A 164 11.98 7.20 6.06
CA PRO A 164 12.48 6.93 4.71
C PRO A 164 13.72 6.03 4.65
N ASN A 165 14.50 5.95 5.75
CA ASN A 165 15.75 5.19 5.79
C ASN A 165 15.58 3.76 6.33
N ALA A 166 14.47 3.47 7.03
CA ALA A 166 14.15 2.13 7.49
C ALA A 166 13.76 1.21 6.33
N LEU A 167 13.84 -0.11 6.53
CA LEU A 167 13.24 -1.06 5.59
C LEU A 167 11.71 -0.96 5.66
N ASP A 168 11.00 -1.28 4.58
CA ASP A 168 9.53 -1.11 4.52
C ASP A 168 8.82 -1.83 5.66
N ARG A 169 9.21 -3.08 5.95
CA ARG A 169 8.66 -3.86 7.07
C ARG A 169 9.01 -3.32 8.47
N GLU A 170 9.94 -2.38 8.56
CA GLU A 170 10.43 -1.77 9.81
C GLU A 170 9.95 -0.32 9.98
N SER A 171 9.43 0.30 8.90
CA SER A 171 8.95 1.68 8.94
C SER A 171 7.49 1.73 9.36
N ALA A 172 7.15 2.76 10.15
CA ALA A 172 5.76 3.20 10.26
C ALA A 172 5.31 3.86 8.95
N TYR A 173 4.01 3.80 8.69
CA TYR A 173 3.36 4.45 7.56
C TYR A 173 2.16 5.26 8.06
N GLY A 174 1.89 6.41 7.46
CA GLY A 174 0.77 7.24 7.90
C GLY A 174 0.33 8.29 6.90
N THR A 175 -0.83 8.89 7.18
CA THR A 175 -1.36 10.03 6.42
C THR A 175 -1.22 11.31 7.23
N LEU A 176 -0.94 12.43 6.55
CA LEU A 176 -0.66 13.71 7.20
C LEU A 176 -1.90 14.22 7.95
N ALA A 177 -1.71 14.60 9.21
CA ALA A 177 -2.70 15.22 10.07
C ALA A 177 -2.43 16.72 10.16
N THR A 178 -3.43 17.52 9.81
CA THR A 178 -3.41 18.98 9.90
C THR A 178 -4.15 19.43 11.15
N ALA A 179 -3.52 20.27 11.96
CA ALA A 179 -4.17 20.87 13.12
C ALA A 179 -5.22 21.91 12.67
N GLY A 180 -6.41 21.81 13.25
CA GLY A 180 -7.51 22.77 13.11
C GLY A 180 -8.01 23.23 14.48
N THR A 181 -9.06 24.06 14.47
CA THR A 181 -9.62 24.66 15.70
C THR A 181 -10.23 23.63 16.66
N THR A 182 -10.64 22.46 16.15
CA THR A 182 -11.35 21.42 16.92
C THR A 182 -10.54 20.13 17.06
N GLY A 183 -9.24 20.14 16.74
CA GLY A 183 -8.37 18.97 16.76
C GLY A 183 -7.65 18.75 15.44
N TYR A 184 -7.21 17.52 15.18
CA TYR A 184 -6.53 17.17 13.94
C TYR A 184 -7.51 16.60 12.91
N SER A 185 -7.17 16.74 11.64
CA SER A 185 -7.90 16.14 10.52
C SER A 185 -6.94 15.77 9.39
N ALA A 186 -7.29 14.80 8.55
CA ALA A 186 -6.56 14.51 7.32
C ALA A 186 -7.38 14.97 6.12
N THR A 187 -6.71 15.51 5.10
CA THR A 187 -7.37 15.88 3.85
C THR A 187 -7.51 14.64 2.96
N PRO A 188 -8.73 14.24 2.56
CA PRO A 188 -8.92 13.14 1.62
C PRO A 188 -8.24 13.41 0.28
N THR A 189 -7.77 12.36 -0.36
CA THR A 189 -7.26 12.40 -1.73
C THR A 189 -8.26 11.72 -2.64
N THR A 190 -8.63 12.39 -3.73
CA THR A 190 -9.50 11.81 -4.76
C THR A 190 -8.67 10.98 -5.74
N PHE A 191 -8.93 9.68 -5.79
CA PHE A 191 -8.29 8.73 -6.68
C PHE A 191 -9.11 8.56 -7.96
N ALA A 192 -8.49 8.87 -9.10
CA ALA A 192 -9.01 8.50 -10.41
C ALA A 192 -9.12 6.97 -10.55
N ALA A 193 -9.96 6.49 -11.47
CA ALA A 193 -10.23 5.07 -11.69
C ALA A 193 -8.94 4.22 -11.71
N ALA A 194 -7.95 4.58 -12.52
CA ALA A 194 -6.69 3.84 -12.67
C ALA A 194 -5.84 3.73 -11.37
N ALA A 195 -6.10 4.57 -10.37
CA ALA A 195 -5.41 4.55 -9.08
C ALA A 195 -6.19 3.78 -7.99
N GLN A 196 -7.40 3.32 -8.29
CA GLN A 196 -8.21 2.48 -7.40
C GLN A 196 -7.75 1.02 -7.48
N ARG A 197 -7.97 0.28 -6.40
CA ARG A 197 -7.72 -1.16 -6.35
C ARG A 197 -8.94 -1.97 -6.75
N VAL A 198 -8.69 -3.19 -7.19
CA VAL A 198 -9.71 -4.24 -7.35
C VAL A 198 -9.32 -5.41 -6.47
N TYR A 199 -10.32 -6.03 -5.86
CA TYR A 199 -10.16 -7.27 -5.10
C TYR A 199 -11.16 -8.30 -5.60
N ASP A 200 -10.69 -9.52 -5.81
CA ASP A 200 -11.49 -10.71 -6.09
C ASP A 200 -11.36 -11.72 -4.95
N GLY A 201 -12.47 -11.96 -4.22
CA GLY A 201 -12.52 -12.95 -3.15
C GLY A 201 -12.43 -14.41 -3.60
N GLY A 202 -12.61 -14.68 -4.89
CA GLY A 202 -12.46 -15.99 -5.50
C GLY A 202 -11.08 -16.24 -6.11
N ALA A 203 -10.12 -15.33 -5.94
CA ALA A 203 -8.79 -15.48 -6.52
C ALA A 203 -8.07 -16.73 -5.98
N THR A 204 -7.43 -17.46 -6.89
CA THR A 204 -6.55 -18.58 -6.56
C THR A 204 -5.20 -18.38 -7.25
N PHE A 205 -4.19 -19.12 -6.82
CA PHE A 205 -2.87 -19.08 -7.45
C PHE A 205 -2.16 -20.43 -7.41
N SER A 206 -1.08 -20.52 -8.18
CA SER A 206 -0.19 -21.67 -8.23
C SER A 206 1.22 -21.23 -8.59
N ILE A 207 2.19 -22.08 -8.27
CA ILE A 207 3.60 -21.86 -8.59
C ILE A 207 4.18 -23.17 -9.07
N LYS A 208 4.65 -23.19 -10.32
CA LYS A 208 5.19 -24.36 -11.01
C LYS A 208 6.69 -24.20 -11.21
N ASN A 209 7.48 -25.24 -10.95
CA ASN A 209 8.85 -25.33 -11.39
C ASN A 209 8.87 -25.77 -12.86
N ASP A 210 9.42 -24.95 -13.74
CA ASP A 210 9.25 -25.14 -15.20
C ASP A 210 10.11 -26.30 -15.75
N ALA A 211 11.24 -26.58 -15.10
CA ALA A 211 12.12 -27.69 -15.50
C ALA A 211 11.51 -29.06 -15.17
N THR A 212 10.83 -29.19 -14.04
CA THR A 212 10.28 -30.48 -13.56
C THR A 212 8.80 -30.64 -13.85
N GLY A 213 8.09 -29.54 -14.12
CA GLY A 213 6.64 -29.54 -14.24
C GLY A 213 5.90 -29.62 -12.90
N ALA A 214 6.61 -29.76 -11.78
CA ALA A 214 6.01 -29.92 -10.46
C ALA A 214 5.51 -28.59 -9.89
N TYR A 215 4.37 -28.63 -9.18
CA TYR A 215 3.85 -27.48 -8.46
C TYR A 215 4.44 -27.42 -7.04
N VAL A 216 5.11 -26.33 -6.72
CA VAL A 216 5.50 -26.01 -5.33
C VAL A 216 4.35 -25.35 -4.57
N VAL A 217 3.41 -24.73 -5.29
CA VAL A 217 2.08 -24.36 -4.79
C VAL A 217 1.04 -24.94 -5.75
N PRO A 218 0.15 -25.84 -5.31
CA PRO A 218 -0.84 -26.50 -6.18
C PRO A 218 -1.79 -25.52 -6.88
N VAL A 219 -2.32 -25.94 -8.03
CA VAL A 219 -3.40 -25.24 -8.73
C VAL A 219 -4.65 -25.16 -7.87
N GLY A 220 -5.30 -23.99 -7.86
CA GLY A 220 -6.50 -23.74 -7.07
C GLY A 220 -6.24 -23.41 -5.60
N THR A 221 -4.98 -23.22 -5.19
CA THR A 221 -4.67 -22.72 -3.84
C THR A 221 -5.28 -21.33 -3.70
N ALA A 222 -6.11 -21.12 -2.66
CA ALA A 222 -6.72 -19.81 -2.41
C ALA A 222 -5.64 -18.73 -2.25
N ALA A 223 -5.80 -17.61 -2.96
CA ALA A 223 -4.90 -16.47 -2.82
C ALA A 223 -5.33 -15.66 -1.60
N THR A 224 -4.44 -15.56 -0.61
CA THR A 224 -4.65 -14.68 0.55
C THR A 224 -4.37 -13.24 0.16
N ALA A 225 -5.32 -12.36 0.46
CA ALA A 225 -5.16 -10.92 0.31
C ALA A 225 -5.00 -10.25 1.68
N GLU A 226 -4.27 -9.14 1.67
CA GLU A 226 -4.00 -8.29 2.85
C GLU A 226 -4.05 -6.82 2.45
N ILE A 227 -4.15 -5.94 3.44
CA ILE A 227 -3.93 -4.51 3.26
C ILE A 227 -2.47 -4.25 3.61
N ASN A 228 -1.67 -3.84 2.63
CA ASN A 228 -0.26 -3.56 2.84
C ASN A 228 -0.03 -2.26 3.65
N ALA A 229 1.23 -1.93 3.92
CA ALA A 229 1.60 -0.77 4.70
C ALA A 229 1.14 0.58 4.10
N THR A 230 0.87 0.65 2.79
CA THR A 230 0.33 1.86 2.14
C THR A 230 -1.20 1.90 2.15
N GLY A 231 -1.86 0.90 2.73
CA GLY A 231 -3.30 0.80 2.82
C GLY A 231 -3.96 0.32 1.53
N ALA A 232 -3.23 -0.35 0.64
CA ALA A 232 -3.75 -0.94 -0.58
C ALA A 232 -4.01 -2.44 -0.41
N VAL A 233 -5.08 -2.95 -1.02
CA VAL A 233 -5.32 -4.40 -1.11
C VAL A 233 -4.33 -5.03 -2.09
N VAL A 234 -3.63 -6.06 -1.64
CA VAL A 234 -2.68 -6.87 -2.43
C VAL A 234 -2.87 -8.35 -2.10
N TYR A 235 -2.59 -9.22 -3.06
CA TYR A 235 -2.41 -10.66 -2.81
C TYR A 235 -0.96 -10.92 -2.45
N GLY A 236 -0.73 -11.66 -1.37
CA GLY A 236 0.61 -11.90 -0.83
C GLY A 236 0.86 -13.38 -0.54
N TYR A 237 2.06 -13.87 -0.85
CA TYR A 237 2.53 -15.20 -0.47
C TYR A 237 4.04 -15.21 -0.19
N ASN A 238 4.46 -15.88 0.89
CA ASN A 238 5.88 -16.03 1.22
C ASN A 238 6.41 -17.34 0.63
N LEU A 239 6.98 -17.27 -0.57
CA LEU A 239 7.60 -18.40 -1.24
C LEU A 239 8.98 -18.73 -0.65
N ARG A 240 9.25 -20.02 -0.50
CA ARG A 240 10.60 -20.54 -0.21
C ARG A 240 10.82 -21.81 -1.02
N VAL A 241 11.82 -21.79 -1.90
CA VAL A 241 12.19 -22.94 -2.73
C VAL A 241 13.63 -23.37 -2.44
N THR A 242 13.89 -24.67 -2.57
CA THR A 242 15.21 -25.28 -2.34
C THR A 242 15.97 -25.53 -3.64
N THR A 243 15.27 -25.59 -4.76
CA THR A 243 15.83 -25.90 -6.08
C THR A 243 16.01 -24.63 -6.90
N VAL A 244 17.12 -24.55 -7.63
CA VAL A 244 17.40 -23.49 -8.60
C VAL A 244 16.59 -23.73 -9.87
N GLY A 245 16.15 -22.66 -10.51
CA GLY A 245 15.54 -22.71 -11.83
C GLY A 245 14.45 -21.68 -12.01
N ASP A 246 13.73 -21.82 -13.11
CA ASP A 246 12.61 -20.96 -13.44
C ASP A 246 11.31 -21.50 -12.82
N TYR A 247 10.53 -20.57 -12.31
CA TYR A 247 9.24 -20.83 -11.70
C TYR A 247 8.19 -19.91 -12.30
N THR A 248 7.10 -20.50 -12.79
CA THR A 248 5.95 -19.75 -13.26
C THR A 248 4.90 -19.63 -12.16
N ILE A 249 4.66 -18.39 -11.73
CA ILE A 249 3.57 -18.00 -10.82
C ILE A 249 2.36 -17.70 -11.68
N THR A 250 1.19 -18.22 -11.32
CA THR A 250 -0.07 -17.96 -12.03
C THR A 250 -1.18 -17.67 -11.05
N PHE A 251 -1.83 -16.53 -11.20
CA PHE A 251 -3.08 -16.20 -10.52
C PHE A 251 -4.26 -16.45 -11.45
N THR A 252 -5.34 -16.99 -10.90
CA THR A 252 -6.65 -17.12 -11.55
C THR A 252 -7.64 -16.26 -10.78
N ILE A 253 -8.28 -15.32 -11.47
CA ILE A 253 -9.06 -14.22 -10.89
C ILE A 253 -10.44 -14.23 -11.57
N PRO A 254 -11.39 -15.05 -11.07
CA PRO A 254 -12.54 -15.50 -11.85
C PRO A 254 -13.62 -14.43 -12.11
N THR A 255 -13.69 -13.37 -11.30
CA THR A 255 -14.73 -12.32 -11.41
C THR A 255 -14.19 -10.99 -11.92
N VAL A 256 -12.88 -10.91 -12.17
CA VAL A 256 -12.21 -9.75 -12.75
C VAL A 256 -11.74 -10.07 -14.17
N SER A 257 -12.05 -9.18 -15.11
CA SER A 257 -11.47 -9.22 -16.46
C SER A 257 -10.12 -8.51 -16.47
N ILE A 258 -9.03 -9.25 -16.67
CA ILE A 258 -7.68 -8.71 -16.79
C ILE A 258 -7.49 -8.10 -18.18
N THR A 259 -7.15 -6.81 -18.20
CA THR A 259 -6.99 -6.01 -19.42
C THR A 259 -5.53 -5.68 -19.73
N GLY A 260 -4.63 -5.95 -18.79
CA GLY A 260 -3.20 -5.71 -18.94
C GLY A 260 -2.40 -6.23 -17.76
N THR A 261 -1.08 -6.28 -17.93
CA THR A 261 -0.13 -6.51 -16.85
C THR A 261 1.16 -5.72 -17.08
N ASP A 262 1.83 -5.31 -16.02
CA ASP A 262 3.13 -4.62 -16.09
C ASP A 262 4.28 -5.55 -16.49
N ALA A 263 4.17 -6.85 -16.17
CA ALA A 263 5.16 -7.87 -16.50
C ALA A 263 4.54 -9.26 -16.69
N GLY A 264 5.21 -10.09 -17.48
CA GLY A 264 4.75 -11.44 -17.77
C GLY A 264 3.65 -11.47 -18.84
N SER A 265 2.63 -12.28 -18.62
CA SER A 265 1.54 -12.50 -19.59
C SER A 265 0.20 -12.56 -18.89
N PHE A 266 -0.89 -12.28 -19.61
CA PHE A 266 -2.24 -12.34 -19.07
C PHE A 266 -3.23 -12.92 -20.08
N ALA A 267 -4.32 -13.44 -19.55
CA ALA A 267 -5.56 -13.81 -20.24
C ALA A 267 -6.73 -13.21 -19.45
N THR A 268 -7.95 -13.29 -19.96
CA THR A 268 -9.12 -12.60 -19.39
C THR A 268 -9.30 -12.81 -17.88
N HIS A 269 -9.00 -13.99 -17.32
CA HIS A 269 -9.15 -14.27 -15.89
C HIS A 269 -7.87 -14.82 -15.26
N SER A 270 -6.71 -14.50 -15.83
CA SER A 270 -5.44 -15.03 -15.33
C SER A 270 -4.26 -14.13 -15.67
N VAL A 271 -3.29 -14.08 -14.77
CA VAL A 271 -2.00 -13.41 -14.99
C VAL A 271 -0.87 -14.33 -14.52
N SER A 272 0.21 -14.38 -15.28
CA SER A 272 1.36 -15.24 -15.03
C SER A 272 2.68 -14.49 -15.17
N LEU A 273 3.61 -14.79 -14.27
CA LEU A 273 4.99 -14.28 -14.29
C LEU A 273 5.96 -15.44 -14.08
N THR A 274 6.97 -15.54 -14.94
CA THR A 274 8.10 -16.44 -14.75
C THR A 274 9.21 -15.70 -14.03
N ILE A 275 9.70 -16.28 -12.94
CA ILE A 275 10.84 -15.78 -12.16
C ILE A 275 11.98 -16.78 -12.20
N THR A 276 13.22 -16.30 -12.17
CA THR A 276 14.41 -17.14 -12.07
C THR A 276 14.95 -17.13 -10.64
N VAL A 277 15.04 -18.30 -10.01
CA VAL A 277 15.61 -18.45 -8.66
C VAL A 277 17.01 -19.04 -8.75
N ALA A 278 18.01 -18.28 -8.31
CA ALA A 278 19.42 -18.66 -8.34
C ALA A 278 19.86 -19.42 -7.07
N GLY A 279 20.98 -20.12 -7.16
CA GLY A 279 21.56 -20.82 -6.01
C GLY A 279 22.09 -19.83 -4.97
N SER A 280 21.79 -20.06 -3.70
CA SER A 280 22.52 -19.41 -2.60
C SER A 280 23.98 -19.85 -2.63
N ARG A 281 24.85 -19.10 -3.31
CA ARG A 281 26.30 -19.26 -3.12
C ARG A 281 26.59 -18.87 -1.67
N GLY A 282 26.95 -19.85 -0.84
CA GLY A 282 27.48 -19.58 0.50
C GLY A 282 28.58 -18.53 0.35
N GLY A 283 28.47 -17.44 1.10
CA GLY A 283 29.50 -16.41 1.16
C GLY A 283 30.78 -17.03 1.68
N GLY A 284 31.60 -17.56 0.78
CA GLY A 284 32.95 -17.97 1.05
C GLY A 284 33.75 -16.72 1.32
N GLY A 285 33.77 -16.29 2.59
CA GLY A 285 34.75 -15.35 3.11
C GLY A 285 36.14 -15.94 2.92
N GLY A 286 36.72 -15.72 1.74
CA GLY A 286 38.12 -15.98 1.44
C GLY A 286 38.99 -14.95 2.14
N GLY A 287 39.05 -15.02 3.46
CA GLY A 287 40.07 -14.37 4.26
C GLY A 287 41.40 -15.08 4.01
N GLY A 288 42.07 -14.68 2.92
CA GLY A 288 43.46 -15.06 2.67
C GLY A 288 44.32 -14.60 3.84
N ARG A 289 44.78 -15.56 4.64
CA ARG A 289 45.95 -15.37 5.49
C ARG A 289 47.16 -15.13 4.59
N LYS A 290 47.77 -13.96 4.71
CA LYS A 290 49.21 -13.77 4.58
C LYS A 290 49.67 -12.93 5.76
#